data_AF-A0A9L0I7H1-F1
#
_entry.id   AF-A0A9L0I7H1-F1
#
_cell.length_a   1.000
_cell.length_b   1.000
_cell.length_c   1.000
_cell.angle_alpha   90.00
_cell.angle_beta   90.00
_cell.angle_gamma   90.00
#
_symmetry.space_group_name_H-M   'P 1'
#
loop_
_entity.id
_entity.type
_entity.pdbx_description
1 polymer ?
#
loop_
_entity_poly.entity_id
_entity_poly.type
_entity_poly.pdbx_seq_one_letter_code
_entity_poly.pdbx_strand_id
1 'polypeptide(L)'
;MRLLPLLVGFSTLLNCACPQNCTNTACLPNAKCEIRNGAEGCYCNMGFSGNGVSICEDDNECGNLTQSCGEHANCTNTEGSYYCMCVPGFKSSSNQERFITNDGTICIEVNADCHLDNVCIAANINKTLTKIRPIKEPVALLQEVYRNSVKDLSPTDIITYIEVLAESSPLLGYVNSTNSAKDALSNSTLAEFVKTVNNFVQKDTFIVWNKLSVNRRRTHLTKLMHTAEQATLRISQNFQKTTQFDANSSDVALKAFFFNSYHMKHIHPHMNVDGDYIKIFPKRKSAYDSDGNAAVAFLYYKSVGPLFSSSDNLLLESQSHDNSEEEERVISSVISVSISSNPPTLYELEKITFTLSHIKGIKDYNILTRITQLGIIISLICLAICIFTFWFFSEIQSTRTTIHKNLCCNLFLAELVFLVGINTNTNKLFCSIIAGLLHYFFLAAFAWMCIEGIHLYLIVVGVIYNKGFLHKNFYIFGYLSPAVVVGFSASLGYRYYGTTKVCWLSTENNFIWSFIGPACLIILVNLLAFGFIIYKVFRHTAGVKPGVSCYENIRSCARGALALLFLLGTTWIFGVLHVVHASVVTAYLFTVSNAFQGMFIFLFLCVLSRKIQEEYYRLFKNVPCCFGCLR
;
A
#
# COMPACT_ATOMS: atom_id res chain seq x y z
N MET A 1 -53.58 -4.87 13.38
CA MET A 1 -53.08 -4.20 12.17
C MET A 1 -53.06 -5.26 11.07
N ARG A 2 -54.13 -5.30 10.26
CA ARG A 2 -54.48 -6.33 9.25
C ARG A 2 -53.46 -6.27 8.10
N LEU A 3 -52.81 -7.33 7.58
CA LEU A 3 -53.23 -8.57 6.89
C LEU A 3 -54.12 -8.38 5.64
N LEU A 4 -53.52 -8.81 4.52
CA LEU A 4 -53.98 -9.18 3.18
C LEU A 4 -54.21 -8.12 2.06
N PRO A 5 -53.58 -8.33 0.88
CA PRO A 5 -53.99 -7.78 -0.41
C PRO A 5 -54.99 -8.74 -1.10
N LEU A 6 -56.05 -8.18 -1.69
CA LEU A 6 -56.89 -8.82 -2.72
C LEU A 6 -57.83 -7.74 -3.26
N LEU A 7 -57.73 -7.45 -4.56
CA LEU A 7 -58.85 -7.35 -5.52
C LEU A 7 -58.34 -6.78 -6.85
N VAL A 8 -58.04 -7.71 -7.76
CA VAL A 8 -58.23 -7.51 -9.20
C VAL A 8 -59.73 -7.45 -9.43
N GLY A 9 -60.20 -6.46 -10.19
CA GLY A 9 -61.53 -6.48 -10.80
C GLY A 9 -62.31 -5.19 -10.62
N PHE A 10 -62.67 -4.59 -11.76
CA PHE A 10 -63.66 -3.53 -11.97
C PHE A 10 -63.26 -2.08 -11.70
N SER A 11 -62.63 -1.46 -12.70
CA SER A 11 -62.98 -0.09 -13.14
C SER A 11 -62.53 0.17 -14.58
N THR A 12 -62.78 -0.80 -15.47
CA THR A 12 -63.20 -0.46 -16.84
C THR A 12 -64.63 0.04 -16.74
N LEU A 13 -64.83 1.36 -16.69
CA LEU A 13 -66.04 2.12 -17.07
C LEU A 13 -66.00 3.52 -16.46
N LEU A 14 -65.12 4.36 -17.02
CA LEU A 14 -65.31 5.81 -17.09
C LEU A 14 -64.48 6.36 -18.26
N ASN A 15 -64.69 5.75 -19.43
CA ASN A 15 -64.47 6.43 -20.72
C ASN A 15 -65.86 6.81 -21.23
N CYS A 16 -66.28 8.03 -20.92
CA CYS A 16 -67.33 8.71 -21.66
C CYS A 16 -66.73 9.17 -22.99
N ALA A 17 -66.86 8.36 -24.03
CA ALA A 17 -66.77 8.83 -25.41
C ALA A 17 -67.75 8.00 -26.25
N CYS A 18 -68.76 8.65 -26.80
CA CYS A 18 -69.74 8.06 -27.69
C CYS A 18 -69.03 7.37 -28.88
N PRO A 19 -69.56 6.23 -29.39
CA PRO A 19 -69.15 5.74 -30.70
C PRO A 19 -69.64 6.74 -31.76
N GLN A 20 -68.73 7.55 -32.29
CA GLN A 20 -68.98 8.30 -33.52
C GLN A 20 -68.86 7.31 -34.68
N ASN A 21 -70.01 6.81 -35.13
CA ASN A 21 -70.14 6.14 -36.42
C ASN A 21 -69.82 7.17 -37.51
N CYS A 22 -68.63 7.07 -38.10
CA CYS A 22 -68.33 7.77 -39.35
C CYS A 22 -68.84 6.91 -40.50
N THR A 23 -69.99 7.26 -41.09
CA THR A 23 -70.74 6.32 -41.92
C THR A 23 -70.48 6.40 -43.42
N ASN A 24 -69.61 7.26 -43.97
CA ASN A 24 -69.37 7.23 -45.43
C ASN A 24 -68.04 7.83 -45.94
N THR A 25 -66.97 7.89 -45.14
CA THR A 25 -65.66 8.37 -45.64
C THR A 25 -64.53 7.46 -45.21
N ALA A 26 -63.92 6.74 -46.16
CA ALA A 26 -62.71 5.97 -45.91
C ALA A 26 -61.52 6.94 -45.85
N CYS A 27 -60.99 7.19 -44.66
CA CYS A 27 -59.80 8.01 -44.47
C CYS A 27 -58.55 7.27 -44.96
N LEU A 28 -57.52 8.01 -45.36
CA LEU A 28 -56.22 7.47 -45.75
C LEU A 28 -55.52 6.78 -44.55
N PRO A 29 -54.61 5.80 -44.75
CA PRO A 29 -53.71 5.35 -43.68
C PRO A 29 -53.01 6.54 -43.00
N ASN A 30 -52.88 6.50 -41.67
CA ASN A 30 -52.41 7.61 -40.82
C ASN A 30 -53.38 8.79 -40.66
N ALA A 31 -54.68 8.63 -40.97
CA ALA A 31 -55.73 9.58 -40.62
C ALA A 31 -56.82 8.94 -39.73
N LYS A 32 -57.44 9.75 -38.87
CA LYS A 32 -58.61 9.39 -38.08
C LYS A 32 -59.80 10.29 -38.41
N CYS A 33 -60.99 9.71 -38.35
CA CYS A 33 -62.23 10.48 -38.45
C CYS A 33 -62.55 11.14 -37.10
N GLU A 34 -62.76 12.46 -37.10
CA GLU A 34 -63.21 13.20 -35.91
C GLU A 34 -64.28 14.23 -36.29
N ILE A 35 -65.09 14.65 -35.33
CA ILE A 35 -66.04 15.76 -35.50
C ILE A 35 -65.46 17.01 -34.82
N ARG A 36 -65.04 18.02 -35.61
CA ARG A 36 -64.68 19.36 -35.11
C ARG A 36 -65.73 20.37 -35.57
N ASN A 37 -66.21 21.20 -34.64
CA ASN A 37 -67.21 22.25 -34.90
C ASN A 37 -68.48 21.77 -35.62
N GLY A 38 -68.92 20.54 -35.33
CA GLY A 38 -70.14 19.98 -35.92
C GLY A 38 -70.01 19.44 -37.35
N ALA A 39 -68.80 19.46 -37.94
CA ALA A 39 -68.52 18.85 -39.25
C ALA A 39 -67.67 17.58 -39.09
N GLU A 40 -68.11 16.50 -39.74
CA GLU A 40 -67.39 15.23 -39.85
C GLU A 40 -66.28 15.36 -40.90
N GLY A 41 -65.05 14.99 -40.54
CA GLY A 41 -63.92 15.02 -41.47
C GLY A 41 -62.82 14.05 -41.06
N CYS A 42 -62.03 13.63 -42.04
CA CYS A 42 -60.79 12.90 -41.79
C CYS A 42 -59.68 13.90 -41.47
N TYR A 43 -58.94 13.64 -40.40
CA TYR A 43 -57.79 14.43 -39.99
C TYR A 43 -56.58 13.51 -39.88
N CYS A 44 -55.43 13.94 -40.40
CA CYS A 44 -54.19 13.19 -40.26
C CYS A 44 -53.83 13.04 -38.77
N ASN A 45 -53.18 11.93 -38.43
CA ASN A 45 -52.63 11.68 -37.10
C ASN A 45 -51.55 12.73 -36.79
N MET A 46 -51.22 12.90 -35.50
CA MET A 46 -50.12 13.81 -35.14
C MET A 46 -48.82 13.37 -35.81
N GLY A 47 -48.05 14.34 -36.32
CA GLY A 47 -46.84 14.10 -37.14
C GLY A 47 -47.11 13.94 -38.64
N PHE A 48 -48.36 14.14 -39.10
CA PHE A 48 -48.72 14.09 -40.52
C PHE A 48 -49.56 15.31 -40.91
N SER A 49 -49.28 15.88 -42.08
CA SER A 49 -50.06 16.97 -42.67
C SER A 49 -50.76 16.55 -43.96
N GLY A 50 -51.95 17.10 -44.16
CA GLY A 50 -52.73 16.86 -45.37
C GLY A 50 -54.23 17.04 -45.14
N ASN A 51 -55.02 16.57 -46.09
CA ASN A 51 -56.48 16.71 -46.04
C ASN A 51 -57.20 15.50 -45.42
N GLY A 52 -56.46 14.50 -44.91
CA GLY A 52 -57.02 13.32 -44.24
C GLY A 52 -57.71 12.31 -45.15
N VAL A 53 -58.04 12.69 -46.39
CA VAL A 53 -58.85 11.90 -47.33
C VAL A 53 -58.02 11.42 -48.52
N SER A 54 -57.19 12.27 -49.10
CA SER A 54 -56.34 11.93 -50.25
C SER A 54 -54.85 12.12 -49.99
N ILE A 55 -54.48 12.90 -48.97
CA ILE A 55 -53.10 13.22 -48.61
C ILE A 55 -52.99 13.23 -47.08
N CYS A 56 -52.06 12.43 -46.56
CA CYS A 56 -51.46 12.55 -45.22
C CYS A 56 -50.00 12.19 -45.37
N GLU A 57 -49.17 13.21 -45.54
CA GLU A 57 -47.73 13.07 -45.66
C GLU A 57 -47.09 13.30 -44.31
N ASP A 58 -46.03 12.55 -44.05
CA ASP A 58 -45.22 12.69 -42.85
C ASP A 58 -44.63 14.11 -42.77
N ASP A 59 -44.83 14.76 -41.62
CA ASP A 59 -44.26 16.07 -41.38
C ASP A 59 -42.77 15.93 -41.13
N ASN A 60 -41.93 16.43 -42.04
CA ASN A 60 -40.49 16.40 -41.81
C ASN A 60 -40.08 17.53 -40.85
N GLU A 61 -40.11 17.29 -39.55
CA GLU A 61 -39.75 18.30 -38.54
C GLU A 61 -38.27 18.69 -38.58
N CYS A 62 -37.44 17.89 -39.26
CA CYS A 62 -36.02 18.18 -39.50
C CYS A 62 -35.76 19.02 -40.77
N GLY A 63 -36.78 19.31 -41.58
CA GLY A 63 -36.64 20.02 -42.86
C GLY A 63 -36.21 21.49 -42.74
N ASN A 64 -36.46 22.13 -41.59
CA ASN A 64 -36.07 23.51 -41.31
C ASN A 64 -34.98 23.54 -40.22
N LEU A 65 -33.72 23.43 -40.67
CA LEU A 65 -32.52 23.10 -39.88
C LEU A 65 -32.13 24.05 -38.73
N THR A 66 -32.90 25.10 -38.41
CA THR A 66 -32.42 26.17 -37.53
C THR A 66 -32.91 26.14 -36.09
N GLN A 67 -33.87 25.29 -35.69
CA GLN A 67 -34.28 25.28 -34.28
C GLN A 67 -34.97 24.02 -33.73
N SER A 68 -35.14 22.95 -34.52
CA SER A 68 -35.92 21.78 -34.08
C SER A 68 -35.24 20.86 -33.05
N CYS A 69 -33.93 20.97 -32.81
CA CYS A 69 -33.19 20.13 -31.83
C CYS A 69 -32.28 20.90 -30.85
N GLY A 70 -32.30 22.23 -30.86
CA GLY A 70 -31.34 23.06 -30.11
C GLY A 70 -29.92 23.04 -30.69
N GLU A 71 -29.01 23.87 -30.14
CA GLU A 71 -27.61 23.89 -30.59
C GLU A 71 -26.87 22.59 -30.20
N HIS A 72 -25.93 22.15 -31.04
CA HIS A 72 -25.11 20.95 -30.82
C HIS A 72 -25.90 19.62 -30.78
N ALA A 73 -27.03 19.54 -31.48
CA ALA A 73 -27.80 18.32 -31.68
C ALA A 73 -28.10 18.06 -33.16
N ASN A 74 -28.22 16.80 -33.55
CA ASN A 74 -28.61 16.35 -34.88
C ASN A 74 -30.04 15.81 -34.86
N CYS A 75 -30.85 16.20 -35.84
CA CYS A 75 -32.26 15.82 -35.98
C CYS A 75 -32.40 14.64 -36.94
N THR A 76 -33.16 13.61 -36.55
CA THR A 76 -33.52 12.49 -37.43
C THR A 76 -35.03 12.36 -37.51
N ASN A 77 -35.57 12.49 -38.72
CA ASN A 77 -37.00 12.33 -39.01
C ASN A 77 -37.36 10.83 -39.04
N THR A 78 -38.52 10.48 -38.50
CA THR A 78 -39.09 9.14 -38.51
C THR A 78 -40.56 9.21 -38.93
N GLU A 79 -41.14 8.12 -39.41
CA GLU A 79 -42.55 8.15 -39.83
C GLU A 79 -43.47 8.44 -38.63
N GLY A 80 -44.13 9.60 -38.65
CA GLY A 80 -45.03 10.15 -37.64
C GLY A 80 -44.36 10.86 -36.46
N SER A 81 -43.04 11.06 -36.46
CA SER A 81 -42.30 11.70 -35.35
C SER A 81 -40.85 12.06 -35.74
N TYR A 82 -40.10 12.69 -34.84
CA TYR A 82 -38.66 12.88 -34.98
C TYR A 82 -37.93 12.61 -33.66
N TYR A 83 -36.61 12.48 -33.71
CA TYR A 83 -35.78 12.49 -32.51
C TYR A 83 -34.48 13.24 -32.71
N CYS A 84 -33.97 13.80 -31.63
CA CYS A 84 -32.72 14.53 -31.54
C CYS A 84 -31.67 13.68 -30.81
N MET A 85 -30.42 13.77 -31.27
CA MET A 85 -29.24 13.22 -30.59
C MET A 85 -28.17 14.29 -30.47
N CYS A 86 -27.49 14.39 -29.32
CA CYS A 86 -26.37 15.31 -29.19
C CYS A 86 -25.22 14.91 -30.13
N VAL A 87 -24.55 15.90 -30.73
CA VAL A 87 -23.35 15.65 -31.54
C VAL A 87 -22.21 15.13 -30.65
N PRO A 88 -21.22 14.39 -31.21
CA PRO A 88 -20.08 13.92 -30.44
C PRO A 88 -19.39 15.05 -29.65
N GLY A 89 -19.14 14.83 -28.36
CA GLY A 89 -18.58 15.82 -27.43
C GLY A 89 -19.60 16.50 -26.50
N PHE A 90 -20.89 16.23 -26.69
CA PHE A 90 -21.98 16.77 -25.88
C PHE A 90 -22.86 15.65 -25.30
N LYS A 91 -23.44 15.88 -24.13
CA LYS A 91 -24.42 14.96 -23.50
C LYS A 91 -25.74 15.68 -23.25
N SER A 92 -26.85 14.96 -23.30
CA SER A 92 -28.16 15.49 -22.94
C SER A 92 -28.23 15.77 -21.43
N SER A 93 -28.86 16.89 -21.05
CA SER A 93 -29.09 17.25 -19.65
C SER A 93 -29.96 16.22 -18.90
N SER A 94 -30.78 15.44 -19.62
CA SER A 94 -31.66 14.40 -19.10
C SER A 94 -31.05 12.99 -19.10
N ASN A 95 -29.78 12.83 -19.52
CA ASN A 95 -29.08 11.54 -19.65
C ASN A 95 -29.72 10.54 -20.64
N GLN A 96 -30.64 10.96 -21.50
CA GLN A 96 -31.23 10.12 -22.56
C GLN A 96 -30.45 10.24 -23.87
N GLU A 97 -30.24 9.13 -24.58
CA GLU A 97 -29.55 9.12 -25.88
C GLU A 97 -30.38 9.76 -27.00
N ARG A 98 -31.71 9.69 -26.92
CA ARG A 98 -32.65 10.28 -27.87
C ARG A 98 -33.68 11.11 -27.11
N PHE A 99 -34.01 12.29 -27.61
CA PHE A 99 -34.98 13.21 -27.00
C PHE A 99 -35.77 13.97 -28.08
N ILE A 100 -36.92 14.54 -27.73
CA ILE A 100 -37.73 15.43 -28.58
C ILE A 100 -37.59 16.88 -28.11
N THR A 101 -37.80 17.87 -29.00
CA THR A 101 -37.87 19.25 -28.52
C THR A 101 -39.22 19.51 -27.85
N ASN A 102 -39.16 20.29 -26.76
CA ASN A 102 -40.20 20.61 -25.78
C ASN A 102 -40.10 19.89 -24.41
N ASP A 103 -39.20 18.92 -24.24
CA ASP A 103 -38.95 18.29 -22.92
C ASP A 103 -37.93 19.04 -22.04
N GLY A 104 -37.46 20.22 -22.48
CA GLY A 104 -36.45 21.02 -21.76
C GLY A 104 -35.02 20.42 -21.77
N THR A 105 -34.78 19.38 -22.57
CA THR A 105 -33.47 18.74 -22.71
C THR A 105 -32.56 19.58 -23.60
N ILE A 106 -31.34 19.86 -23.13
CA ILE A 106 -30.29 20.58 -23.88
C ILE A 106 -29.01 19.75 -23.95
N CYS A 107 -28.21 19.97 -24.99
CA CYS A 107 -26.89 19.36 -25.12
C CYS A 107 -25.85 20.22 -24.37
N ILE A 108 -25.24 19.65 -23.34
CA ILE A 108 -24.20 20.29 -22.54
C ILE A 108 -22.81 19.79 -22.97
N GLU A 109 -21.86 20.71 -23.08
CA GLU A 109 -20.48 20.41 -23.43
C GLU A 109 -19.84 19.57 -22.31
N VAL A 110 -19.32 18.41 -22.67
CA VAL A 110 -18.65 17.53 -21.71
C VAL A 110 -17.21 18.00 -21.57
N ASN A 111 -16.96 18.90 -20.63
CA ASN A 111 -15.58 19.31 -20.33
C ASN A 111 -14.88 18.23 -19.48
N ALA A 112 -13.90 17.58 -20.11
CA ALA A 112 -12.76 16.83 -19.55
C ALA A 112 -13.00 15.49 -18.81
N ASP A 113 -13.80 14.60 -19.39
CA ASP A 113 -13.50 13.16 -19.29
C ASP A 113 -13.68 12.54 -20.67
N CYS A 114 -12.61 12.65 -21.46
CA CYS A 114 -12.48 11.90 -22.69
C CYS A 114 -12.46 10.42 -22.28
N HIS A 115 -13.55 9.69 -22.54
CA HIS A 115 -13.50 8.23 -22.53
C HIS A 115 -12.33 7.78 -23.42
N LEU A 116 -11.76 6.60 -23.16
CA LEU A 116 -10.56 6.02 -23.81
C LEU A 116 -10.68 5.79 -25.33
N ASP A 117 -11.40 6.65 -26.05
CA ASP A 117 -11.55 6.75 -27.48
C ASP A 117 -10.29 7.35 -28.13
N ASN A 118 -9.81 6.71 -29.19
CA ASN A 118 -8.56 7.09 -29.84
C ASN A 118 -8.66 8.43 -30.58
N VAL A 119 -9.84 8.79 -31.11
CA VAL A 119 -10.05 10.04 -31.86
C VAL A 119 -10.00 11.22 -30.89
N CYS A 120 -10.68 11.09 -29.76
CA CYS A 120 -10.67 12.11 -28.71
C CYS A 120 -9.28 12.28 -28.07
N ILE A 121 -8.55 11.19 -27.80
CA ILE A 121 -7.16 11.25 -27.31
C ILE A 121 -6.26 11.99 -28.33
N ALA A 122 -6.36 11.65 -29.62
CA ALA A 122 -5.58 12.31 -30.66
C ALA A 122 -5.88 13.82 -30.78
N ALA A 123 -7.15 14.20 -30.66
CA ALA A 123 -7.55 15.61 -30.63
C ALA A 123 -6.98 16.34 -29.41
N ASN A 124 -6.99 15.70 -28.23
CA ASN A 124 -6.41 16.27 -27.01
C ASN A 124 -4.89 16.43 -27.10
N ILE A 125 -4.19 15.45 -27.69
CA ILE A 125 -2.76 15.54 -27.98
C ILE A 125 -2.47 16.72 -28.90
N ASN A 126 -3.19 16.85 -30.02
CA ASN A 126 -3.01 17.96 -30.95
C ASN A 126 -3.26 19.32 -30.28
N LYS A 127 -4.33 19.43 -29.47
CA LYS A 127 -4.65 20.63 -28.69
C LYS A 127 -3.56 20.99 -27.67
N THR A 128 -2.92 19.99 -27.08
CA THR A 128 -1.84 20.19 -26.10
C THR A 128 -0.53 20.56 -26.80
N LEU A 129 -0.22 19.90 -27.92
CA LEU A 129 0.94 20.23 -28.76
C LEU A 129 0.87 21.65 -29.32
N THR A 130 -0.29 22.14 -29.73
CA THR A 130 -0.42 23.52 -30.24
C THR A 130 -0.09 24.57 -29.17
N LYS A 131 -0.35 24.28 -27.88
CA LYS A 131 0.04 25.12 -26.75
C LYS A 131 1.53 25.08 -26.44
N ILE A 132 2.17 23.92 -26.61
CA ILE A 132 3.57 23.69 -26.20
C ILE A 132 4.56 24.03 -27.32
N ARG A 133 4.20 23.82 -28.59
CA ARG A 133 5.06 24.11 -29.77
C ARG A 133 5.73 25.49 -29.79
N PRO A 134 5.10 26.59 -29.31
CA PRO A 134 5.75 27.90 -29.25
C PRO A 134 6.95 27.97 -28.28
N ILE A 135 7.03 27.06 -27.30
CA ILE A 135 8.10 27.02 -26.30
C ILE A 135 9.36 26.41 -26.92
N LYS A 136 10.34 27.26 -27.23
CA LYS A 136 11.60 26.85 -27.87
C LYS A 136 12.68 26.41 -26.88
N GLU A 137 12.57 26.83 -25.62
CA GLU A 137 13.57 26.52 -24.60
C GLU A 137 13.29 25.16 -23.96
N PRO A 138 14.23 24.20 -23.99
CA PRO A 138 14.02 22.85 -23.46
C PRO A 138 13.59 22.81 -21.99
N VAL A 139 14.21 23.64 -21.15
CA VAL A 139 13.90 23.69 -19.71
C VAL A 139 12.49 24.22 -19.47
N ALA A 140 12.09 25.30 -20.16
CA ALA A 140 10.74 25.86 -20.04
C ALA A 140 9.66 24.88 -20.52
N LEU A 141 9.94 24.13 -21.59
CA LEU A 141 9.04 23.09 -22.09
C LEU A 141 8.84 21.98 -21.04
N LEU A 142 9.92 21.51 -20.42
CA LEU A 142 9.86 20.47 -19.39
C LEU A 142 9.16 20.95 -18.12
N GLN A 143 9.35 22.22 -17.73
CA GLN A 143 8.66 22.82 -16.61
C GLN A 143 7.15 22.92 -16.84
N GLU A 144 6.72 23.20 -18.07
CA GLU A 144 5.29 23.24 -18.41
C GLU A 144 4.66 21.84 -18.31
N VAL A 145 5.33 20.82 -18.86
CA VAL A 145 4.88 19.42 -18.72
C VAL A 145 4.91 18.97 -17.26
N TYR A 146 5.94 19.36 -16.51
CA TYR A 146 6.06 19.07 -15.09
C TYR A 146 4.89 19.66 -14.30
N ARG A 147 4.61 20.96 -14.43
CA ARG A 147 3.52 21.62 -13.70
C ARG A 147 2.16 20.99 -13.95
N ASN A 148 1.89 20.60 -15.19
CA ASN A 148 0.63 19.98 -15.58
C ASN A 148 0.55 18.47 -15.25
N SER A 149 1.60 17.88 -14.67
CA SER A 149 1.66 16.45 -14.29
C SER A 149 1.79 16.19 -12.79
N VAL A 150 1.71 17.23 -11.94
CA VAL A 150 2.00 17.10 -10.49
C VAL A 150 0.82 16.53 -9.68
N LYS A 151 -0.46 16.74 -10.06
CA LYS A 151 -1.66 16.20 -9.35
C LYS A 151 -2.89 16.05 -10.25
N ASP A 152 -3.79 15.14 -9.87
CA ASP A 152 -5.11 14.87 -10.48
C ASP A 152 -5.10 14.44 -11.94
N LEU A 153 -4.08 13.66 -12.34
CA LEU A 153 -3.99 13.09 -13.68
C LEU A 153 -5.15 12.11 -13.95
N SER A 154 -5.86 12.33 -15.05
CA SER A 154 -6.74 11.31 -15.64
C SER A 154 -5.91 10.28 -16.44
N PRO A 155 -6.46 9.09 -16.74
CA PRO A 155 -5.80 8.13 -17.63
C PRO A 155 -5.49 8.71 -19.01
N THR A 156 -6.34 9.64 -19.49
CA THR A 156 -6.15 10.34 -20.76
C THR A 156 -5.02 11.37 -20.68
N ASP A 157 -4.83 12.02 -19.54
CA ASP A 157 -3.71 12.95 -19.34
C ASP A 157 -2.37 12.23 -19.35
N ILE A 158 -2.27 11.06 -18.71
CA ILE A 158 -1.05 10.23 -18.75
C ILE A 158 -0.67 9.93 -20.20
N ILE A 159 -1.61 9.44 -21.00
CA ILE A 159 -1.37 9.15 -22.42
C ILE A 159 -0.96 10.43 -23.16
N THR A 160 -1.69 11.52 -22.96
CA THR A 160 -1.47 12.80 -23.65
C THR A 160 -0.08 13.35 -23.38
N TYR A 161 0.35 13.43 -22.13
CA TYR A 161 1.64 14.00 -21.78
C TYR A 161 2.83 13.10 -22.15
N ILE A 162 2.66 11.77 -22.14
CA ILE A 162 3.68 10.84 -22.65
C ILE A 162 3.88 11.05 -24.16
N GLU A 163 2.79 11.17 -24.91
CA GLU A 163 2.82 11.43 -26.35
C GLU A 163 3.46 12.80 -26.66
N VAL A 164 3.05 13.83 -25.94
CA VAL A 164 3.64 15.18 -26.05
C VAL A 164 5.15 15.15 -25.76
N LEU A 165 5.58 14.42 -24.73
CA LEU A 165 7.00 14.30 -24.38
C LEU A 165 7.79 13.55 -25.47
N ALA A 166 7.20 12.49 -26.04
CA ALA A 166 7.80 11.74 -27.13
C ALA A 166 8.00 12.59 -28.39
N GLU A 167 6.96 13.33 -28.79
CA GLU A 167 7.01 14.25 -29.94
C GLU A 167 7.97 15.43 -29.72
N SER A 168 8.13 15.87 -28.46
CA SER A 168 9.01 16.99 -28.10
C SER A 168 10.46 16.55 -27.85
N SER A 169 10.75 15.25 -27.71
CA SER A 169 12.07 14.70 -27.43
C SER A 169 13.19 15.19 -28.38
N PRO A 170 12.96 15.33 -29.71
CA PRO A 170 13.97 15.89 -30.61
C PRO A 170 14.40 17.31 -30.27
N LEU A 171 13.49 18.14 -29.72
CA LEU A 171 13.76 19.53 -29.36
C LEU A 171 14.62 19.65 -28.10
N LEU A 172 14.56 18.65 -27.19
CA LEU A 172 15.33 18.65 -25.96
C LEU A 172 16.84 18.59 -26.19
N GLY A 173 17.26 18.02 -27.32
CA GLY A 173 18.66 17.99 -27.74
C GLY A 173 19.14 19.26 -28.46
N TYR A 174 18.26 20.22 -28.76
CA TYR A 174 18.65 21.41 -29.53
C TYR A 174 19.23 22.50 -28.60
N VAL A 175 20.49 22.87 -28.82
CA VAL A 175 21.18 23.90 -28.03
C VAL A 175 21.86 24.93 -28.94
N ASN A 176 21.35 26.16 -28.93
CA ASN A 176 21.90 27.31 -29.68
C ASN A 176 22.66 28.28 -28.75
N SER A 177 23.65 27.78 -28.01
CA SER A 177 24.45 28.56 -27.07
C SER A 177 25.95 28.37 -27.25
N THR A 178 26.76 29.28 -26.68
CA THR A 178 28.22 29.21 -26.66
C THR A 178 28.72 27.98 -25.90
N ASN A 179 29.88 27.47 -26.29
CA ASN A 179 30.52 26.25 -25.77
C ASN A 179 30.45 26.05 -24.23
N SER A 180 30.76 27.06 -23.40
CA SER A 180 30.72 26.88 -21.92
C SER A 180 29.31 26.89 -21.32
N ALA A 181 28.32 27.45 -22.03
CA ALA A 181 26.92 27.49 -21.60
C ALA A 181 26.15 26.22 -22.01
N LYS A 182 26.70 25.44 -22.97
CA LYS A 182 26.09 24.17 -23.40
C LYS A 182 26.04 23.15 -22.28
N ASP A 183 27.15 22.92 -21.59
CA ASP A 183 27.23 21.92 -20.51
C ASP A 183 26.27 22.28 -19.35
N ALA A 184 26.20 23.55 -18.97
CA ALA A 184 25.30 24.03 -17.92
C ALA A 184 23.82 23.88 -18.29
N LEU A 185 23.47 24.23 -19.54
CA LEU A 185 22.11 24.08 -20.03
C LEU A 185 21.71 22.60 -20.14
N SER A 186 22.61 21.73 -20.63
CA SER A 186 22.39 20.28 -20.70
C SER A 186 22.16 19.66 -19.32
N ASN A 187 22.98 20.03 -18.33
CA ASN A 187 22.78 19.60 -16.94
C ASN A 187 21.42 20.03 -16.38
N SER A 188 21.04 21.30 -16.59
CA SER A 188 19.73 21.81 -16.14
C SER A 188 18.57 21.10 -16.85
N THR A 189 18.73 20.80 -18.14
CA THR A 189 17.72 20.10 -18.95
C THR A 189 17.56 18.65 -18.48
N LEU A 190 18.66 17.93 -18.24
CA LEU A 190 18.62 16.57 -17.69
C LEU A 190 17.99 16.53 -16.29
N ALA A 191 18.35 17.48 -15.42
CA ALA A 191 17.80 17.55 -14.07
C ALA A 191 16.29 17.76 -14.08
N GLU A 192 15.79 18.66 -14.93
CA GLU A 192 14.35 18.91 -15.05
C GLU A 192 13.64 17.73 -15.73
N PHE A 193 14.25 17.13 -16.74
CA PHE A 193 13.71 15.96 -17.44
C PHE A 193 13.45 14.79 -16.48
N VAL A 194 14.40 14.50 -15.59
CA VAL A 194 14.27 13.43 -14.60
C VAL A 194 13.10 13.69 -13.63
N LYS A 195 12.86 14.95 -13.24
CA LYS A 195 11.69 15.30 -12.42
C LYS A 195 10.40 15.10 -13.19
N THR A 196 10.35 15.52 -14.46
CA THR A 196 9.17 15.35 -15.33
C THR A 196 8.83 13.87 -15.50
N VAL A 197 9.82 13.01 -15.80
CA VAL A 197 9.59 11.56 -15.93
C VAL A 197 9.16 10.94 -14.60
N ASN A 198 9.76 11.38 -13.49
CA ASN A 198 9.43 10.87 -12.15
C ASN A 198 7.95 11.06 -11.81
N ASN A 199 7.32 12.18 -12.20
CA ASN A 199 5.88 12.41 -11.97
C ASN A 199 4.98 11.32 -12.57
N PHE A 200 5.40 10.62 -13.64
CA PHE A 200 4.57 9.58 -14.28
C PHE A 200 4.76 8.18 -13.70
N VAL A 201 5.82 7.96 -12.91
CA VAL A 201 6.20 6.63 -12.40
C VAL A 201 6.24 6.55 -10.87
N GLN A 202 5.81 7.61 -10.19
CA GLN A 202 5.60 7.60 -8.74
C GLN A 202 4.46 6.66 -8.35
N LYS A 203 4.56 6.07 -7.15
CA LYS A 203 3.61 5.05 -6.66
C LYS A 203 2.16 5.53 -6.56
N ASP A 204 1.94 6.81 -6.30
CA ASP A 204 0.61 7.43 -6.23
C ASP A 204 -0.10 7.45 -7.59
N THR A 205 0.65 7.59 -8.69
CA THR A 205 0.08 7.54 -10.05
C THR A 205 -0.39 6.14 -10.47
N PHE A 206 -0.04 5.08 -9.73
CA PHE A 206 -0.39 3.71 -10.11
C PHE A 206 -1.89 3.48 -10.06
N ILE A 207 -2.60 4.22 -9.20
CA ILE A 207 -4.07 4.23 -9.15
C ILE A 207 -4.66 4.66 -10.49
N VAL A 208 -4.02 5.62 -11.17
CA VAL A 208 -4.44 6.13 -12.49
C VAL A 208 -4.05 5.15 -13.59
N TRP A 209 -2.81 4.65 -13.59
CA TRP A 209 -2.36 3.62 -14.54
C TRP A 209 -3.19 2.33 -14.49
N ASN A 210 -3.69 1.97 -13.31
CA ASN A 210 -4.54 0.80 -13.11
C ASN A 210 -5.93 0.94 -13.74
N LYS A 211 -6.38 2.16 -14.07
CA LYS A 211 -7.60 2.40 -14.85
C LYS A 211 -7.42 2.09 -16.34
N LEU A 212 -6.19 1.98 -16.83
CA LEU A 212 -5.88 1.58 -18.21
C LEU A 212 -5.85 0.05 -18.35
N SER A 213 -6.26 -0.45 -19.52
CA SER A 213 -6.08 -1.86 -19.87
C SER A 213 -4.60 -2.24 -19.89
N VAL A 214 -4.29 -3.50 -19.61
CA VAL A 214 -2.90 -4.02 -19.52
C VAL A 214 -2.10 -3.68 -20.78
N ASN A 215 -2.68 -3.84 -21.97
CA ASN A 215 -2.01 -3.54 -23.23
C ASN A 215 -1.69 -2.04 -23.36
N ARG A 216 -2.65 -1.15 -23.08
CA ARG A 216 -2.42 0.29 -23.15
C ARG A 216 -1.38 0.76 -22.13
N ARG A 217 -1.46 0.22 -20.91
CA ARG A 217 -0.47 0.48 -19.86
C ARG A 217 0.93 0.10 -20.32
N ARG A 218 1.12 -1.12 -20.84
CA ARG A 218 2.40 -1.59 -21.36
C ARG A 218 2.90 -0.72 -22.50
N THR A 219 2.07 -0.43 -23.50
CA THR A 219 2.44 0.40 -24.65
C THR A 219 2.90 1.80 -24.26
N HIS A 220 2.15 2.50 -23.39
CA HIS A 220 2.53 3.87 -23.01
C HIS A 220 3.69 3.89 -22.01
N LEU A 221 3.82 2.89 -21.14
CA LEU A 221 4.96 2.78 -20.23
C LEU A 221 6.27 2.48 -20.98
N THR A 222 6.27 1.55 -21.94
CA THR A 222 7.45 1.31 -22.77
C THR A 222 7.79 2.52 -23.64
N LYS A 223 6.78 3.23 -24.15
CA LYS A 223 6.99 4.48 -24.90
C LYS A 223 7.59 5.58 -24.03
N LEU A 224 7.15 5.74 -22.78
CA LEU A 224 7.76 6.67 -21.83
C LEU A 224 9.23 6.32 -21.57
N MET A 225 9.53 5.05 -21.31
CA MET A 225 10.90 4.60 -21.08
C MET A 225 11.80 4.82 -22.31
N HIS A 226 11.32 4.46 -23.50
CA HIS A 226 12.03 4.71 -24.75
C HIS A 226 12.29 6.20 -24.99
N THR A 227 11.28 7.04 -24.73
CA THR A 227 11.41 8.50 -24.82
C THR A 227 12.47 9.02 -23.85
N ALA A 228 12.49 8.48 -22.62
CA ALA A 228 13.48 8.85 -21.62
C ALA A 228 14.91 8.49 -22.01
N GLU A 229 15.11 7.30 -22.55
CA GLU A 229 16.40 6.85 -23.07
C GLU A 229 16.89 7.73 -24.23
N GLN A 230 16.01 7.98 -25.21
CA GLN A 230 16.35 8.75 -26.39
C GLN A 230 16.62 10.23 -26.06
N ALA A 231 15.78 10.86 -25.25
CA ALA A 231 15.96 12.25 -24.82
C ALA A 231 17.27 12.42 -24.05
N THR A 232 17.54 11.52 -23.10
CA THR A 232 18.76 11.55 -22.28
C THR A 232 20.01 11.45 -23.15
N LEU A 233 20.04 10.52 -24.11
CA LEU A 233 21.18 10.39 -25.03
C LEU A 233 21.40 11.65 -25.86
N ARG A 234 20.33 12.23 -26.43
CA ARG A 234 20.41 13.45 -27.23
C ARG A 234 20.93 14.64 -26.42
N ILE A 235 20.42 14.83 -25.20
CA ILE A 235 20.89 15.92 -24.33
C ILE A 235 22.35 15.69 -23.93
N SER A 236 22.74 14.44 -23.67
CA SER A 236 24.11 14.07 -23.28
C SER A 236 25.13 14.26 -24.42
N GLN A 237 24.72 14.19 -25.67
CA GLN A 237 25.60 14.46 -26.82
C GLN A 237 26.02 15.93 -26.93
N ASN A 238 25.32 16.85 -26.26
CA ASN A 238 25.66 18.28 -26.27
C ASN A 238 26.84 18.63 -25.36
N PHE A 239 27.27 17.72 -24.49
CA PHE A 239 28.45 17.95 -23.65
C PHE A 239 29.70 18.07 -24.51
N GLN A 240 30.57 19.01 -24.14
CA GLN A 240 31.82 19.21 -24.87
C GLN A 240 33.03 18.61 -24.16
N LYS A 241 32.98 18.57 -22.83
CA LYS A 241 34.03 18.01 -21.99
C LYS A 241 33.60 16.65 -21.47
N THR A 242 34.58 15.78 -21.22
CA THR A 242 34.36 14.53 -20.48
C THR A 242 33.67 14.85 -19.16
N THR A 243 32.41 14.43 -19.02
CA THR A 243 31.52 14.84 -17.92
C THR A 243 30.75 13.64 -17.42
N GLN A 244 30.54 13.59 -16.11
CA GLN A 244 29.61 12.68 -15.45
C GLN A 244 28.48 13.51 -14.87
N PHE A 245 27.25 13.12 -15.16
CA PHE A 245 26.03 13.73 -14.63
C PHE A 245 25.24 12.68 -13.83
N ASP A 246 24.79 13.08 -12.65
CA ASP A 246 24.00 12.26 -11.73
C ASP A 246 22.77 13.06 -11.31
N ALA A 247 21.57 12.51 -11.51
CA ALA A 247 20.32 13.06 -11.01
C ALA A 247 19.49 11.95 -10.36
N ASN A 248 18.93 12.25 -9.19
CA ASN A 248 18.14 11.29 -8.42
C ASN A 248 16.84 11.93 -7.95
N SER A 249 15.73 11.26 -8.21
CA SER A 249 14.38 11.61 -7.76
C SER A 249 13.81 10.47 -6.89
N SER A 250 12.52 10.50 -6.55
CA SER A 250 11.92 9.50 -5.65
C SER A 250 11.96 8.08 -6.23
N ASP A 251 11.58 7.92 -7.49
CA ASP A 251 11.39 6.62 -8.17
C ASP A 251 12.21 6.48 -9.46
N VAL A 252 12.85 7.57 -9.92
CA VAL A 252 13.74 7.59 -11.08
C VAL A 252 15.12 8.09 -10.68
N ALA A 253 16.16 7.37 -11.09
CA ALA A 253 17.53 7.84 -11.05
C ALA A 253 18.13 7.82 -12.46
N LEU A 254 18.95 8.82 -12.77
CA LEU A 254 19.64 8.97 -14.03
C LEU A 254 21.14 9.18 -13.77
N LYS A 255 21.95 8.46 -14.52
CA LYS A 255 23.39 8.68 -14.57
C LYS A 255 23.88 8.68 -16.00
N ALA A 256 24.48 9.78 -16.44
CA ALA A 256 25.00 9.92 -17.79
C ALA A 256 26.51 10.17 -17.79
N PHE A 257 27.21 9.53 -18.71
CA PHE A 257 28.63 9.71 -18.96
C PHE A 257 28.83 10.20 -20.39
N PHE A 258 29.62 11.24 -20.55
CA PHE A 258 30.11 11.69 -21.84
C PHE A 258 31.63 11.68 -21.83
N PHE A 259 32.26 11.13 -22.86
CA PHE A 259 33.72 11.07 -22.97
C PHE A 259 34.17 11.07 -24.43
N ASN A 260 35.39 11.54 -24.66
CA ASN A 260 36.07 11.48 -25.94
C ASN A 260 36.88 10.16 -26.09
N SER A 261 37.40 9.92 -27.29
CA SER A 261 38.25 8.77 -27.65
C SER A 261 39.42 8.55 -26.67
N TYR A 262 40.06 9.62 -26.18
CA TYR A 262 41.21 9.56 -25.28
C TYR A 262 40.87 9.10 -23.86
N HIS A 263 39.78 9.60 -23.28
CA HIS A 263 39.41 9.32 -21.88
C HIS A 263 38.66 7.99 -21.68
N MET A 264 38.25 7.34 -22.77
CA MET A 264 37.48 6.09 -22.74
C MET A 264 38.25 4.90 -22.10
N LYS A 265 39.59 4.91 -22.09
CA LYS A 265 40.40 3.81 -21.52
C LYS A 265 40.34 3.69 -19.99
N HIS A 266 40.02 4.78 -19.30
CA HIS A 266 40.09 4.86 -17.82
C HIS A 266 38.73 4.97 -17.14
N ILE A 267 37.68 5.26 -17.90
CA ILE A 267 36.33 5.44 -17.37
C ILE A 267 35.55 4.15 -17.63
N HIS A 268 35.09 3.51 -16.57
CA HIS A 268 34.14 2.40 -16.64
C HIS A 268 32.77 2.91 -16.20
N PRO A 269 31.84 3.18 -17.15
CA PRO A 269 30.51 3.64 -16.82
C PRO A 269 29.81 2.62 -15.92
N HIS A 270 29.32 3.11 -14.78
CA HIS A 270 28.65 2.29 -13.79
C HIS A 270 27.61 3.11 -13.05
N MET A 271 26.55 2.44 -12.61
CA MET A 271 25.50 3.00 -11.79
C MET A 271 25.30 2.10 -10.57
N ASN A 272 25.18 2.72 -9.39
CA ASN A 272 24.85 2.05 -8.15
C ASN A 272 23.66 2.78 -7.54
N VAL A 273 22.50 2.12 -7.45
CA VAL A 273 21.31 2.68 -6.81
C VAL A 273 20.66 1.62 -5.94
N ASP A 274 20.40 1.96 -4.69
CA ASP A 274 19.73 1.09 -3.70
C ASP A 274 20.39 -0.30 -3.50
N GLY A 275 21.70 -0.42 -3.75
CA GLY A 275 22.43 -1.69 -3.63
C GLY A 275 22.48 -2.51 -4.93
N ASP A 276 21.74 -2.10 -5.95
CA ASP A 276 21.83 -2.65 -7.30
C ASP A 276 22.95 -1.94 -8.06
N TYR A 277 23.85 -2.74 -8.63
CA TYR A 277 25.05 -2.29 -9.28
C TYR A 277 25.11 -2.79 -10.72
N ILE A 278 25.30 -1.87 -11.65
CA ILE A 278 25.55 -2.17 -13.07
C ILE A 278 26.86 -1.52 -13.50
N LYS A 279 27.66 -2.28 -14.26
CA LYS A 279 28.92 -1.79 -14.82
C LYS A 279 29.09 -2.27 -16.26
N ILE A 280 29.50 -1.36 -17.12
CA ILE A 280 29.73 -1.60 -18.54
C ILE A 280 31.23 -1.59 -18.83
N PHE A 281 31.68 -2.56 -19.61
CA PHE A 281 33.06 -2.68 -20.07
C PHE A 281 33.11 -2.52 -21.59
N PRO A 282 33.76 -1.46 -22.10
CA PRO A 282 34.04 -1.32 -23.53
C PRO A 282 35.24 -2.20 -23.94
N LYS A 283 35.18 -2.75 -25.15
CA LYS A 283 36.25 -3.56 -25.76
C LYS A 283 37.48 -2.69 -26.03
N ARG A 284 38.66 -3.16 -25.62
CA ARG A 284 39.92 -2.43 -25.86
C ARG A 284 40.36 -2.53 -27.33
N LYS A 285 40.42 -1.41 -28.05
CA LYS A 285 41.10 -1.30 -29.36
C LYS A 285 42.51 -0.69 -29.22
N SER A 286 43.45 -1.19 -30.02
CA SER A 286 44.88 -0.85 -29.98
C SER A 286 45.24 0.45 -30.71
N ALA A 287 44.40 0.94 -31.63
CA ALA A 287 44.58 2.21 -32.35
C ALA A 287 43.28 3.01 -32.38
N TYR A 288 43.25 4.18 -31.73
CA TYR A 288 42.18 5.18 -31.81
C TYR A 288 42.72 6.37 -32.59
N ASP A 289 42.84 6.24 -33.92
CA ASP A 289 43.16 7.38 -34.80
C ASP A 289 41.89 8.14 -35.24
N SER A 290 40.70 7.72 -34.80
CA SER A 290 39.46 8.46 -35.06
C SER A 290 39.06 9.32 -33.87
N ASP A 291 39.19 10.63 -34.01
CA ASP A 291 38.51 11.61 -33.16
C ASP A 291 37.02 11.26 -33.11
N GLY A 292 36.49 11.11 -31.89
CA GLY A 292 35.11 10.69 -31.69
C GLY A 292 34.66 10.84 -30.25
N ASN A 293 33.35 10.84 -30.06
CA ASN A 293 32.70 10.97 -28.76
C ASN A 293 31.71 9.83 -28.51
N ALA A 294 31.50 9.52 -27.24
CA ALA A 294 30.51 8.55 -26.81
C ALA A 294 29.76 9.05 -25.56
N ALA A 295 28.47 8.75 -25.54
CA ALA A 295 27.55 9.01 -24.44
C ALA A 295 26.97 7.68 -23.95
N VAL A 296 26.99 7.46 -22.65
CA VAL A 296 26.39 6.29 -21.98
C VAL A 296 25.43 6.79 -20.92
N ALA A 297 24.16 6.45 -21.06
CA ALA A 297 23.10 6.84 -20.15
C ALA A 297 22.54 5.61 -19.42
N PHE A 298 22.45 5.69 -18.11
CA PHE A 298 21.79 4.73 -17.25
C PHE A 298 20.53 5.34 -16.66
N LEU A 299 19.39 4.68 -16.84
CA LEU A 299 18.13 5.04 -16.20
C LEU A 299 17.70 3.90 -15.27
N TYR A 300 17.28 4.26 -14.06
CA TYR A 300 16.81 3.30 -13.07
C TYR A 300 15.43 3.70 -12.58
N TYR A 301 14.49 2.76 -12.67
CA TYR A 301 13.09 2.91 -12.29
C TYR A 301 12.79 1.99 -11.12
N LYS A 302 12.57 2.55 -9.93
CA LYS A 302 12.39 1.80 -8.68
C LYS A 302 11.09 1.02 -8.61
N SER A 303 10.01 1.64 -9.09
CA SER A 303 8.67 1.19 -8.75
C SER A 303 7.87 0.65 -9.94
N VAL A 304 8.37 0.70 -11.18
CA VAL A 304 7.56 0.43 -12.39
C VAL A 304 7.20 -1.05 -12.61
N GLY A 305 7.88 -2.01 -11.95
CA GLY A 305 7.64 -3.45 -12.13
C GLY A 305 6.16 -3.86 -12.07
N PRO A 306 5.43 -3.54 -10.98
CA PRO A 306 4.00 -3.82 -10.87
C PRO A 306 3.12 -3.29 -12.01
N LEU A 307 3.53 -2.24 -12.73
CA LEU A 307 2.78 -1.72 -13.87
C LEU A 307 2.91 -2.63 -15.12
N PHE A 308 3.94 -3.45 -15.22
CA PHE A 308 4.10 -4.43 -16.30
C PHE A 308 3.35 -5.74 -16.04
N SER A 309 3.04 -6.06 -14.78
CA SER A 309 2.31 -7.26 -14.37
C SER A 309 0.79 -7.08 -14.41
N SER A 310 0.06 -8.11 -14.85
CA SER A 310 -1.39 -8.20 -14.64
C SER A 310 -1.67 -8.37 -13.13
N SER A 311 -2.64 -7.62 -12.59
CA SER A 311 -3.10 -7.74 -11.20
C SER A 311 -3.66 -9.12 -10.85
N ASP A 312 -4.02 -9.92 -11.86
CA ASP A 312 -4.97 -11.00 -11.67
C ASP A 312 -4.36 -12.36 -11.35
N ASN A 313 -3.03 -12.52 -11.35
CA ASN A 313 -2.38 -13.81 -11.06
C ASN A 313 -1.12 -13.68 -10.19
N LEU A 314 -1.25 -13.03 -9.02
CA LEU A 314 -0.23 -13.05 -7.95
C LEU A 314 -0.24 -14.36 -7.14
N LEU A 315 -1.02 -15.36 -7.59
CA LEU A 315 -0.93 -16.73 -7.13
C LEU A 315 0.26 -17.40 -7.84
N LEU A 316 1.38 -17.51 -7.13
CA LEU A 316 2.39 -18.52 -7.41
C LEU A 316 1.77 -19.90 -7.15
N GLU A 317 0.97 -20.38 -8.10
CA GLU A 317 0.82 -21.82 -8.28
C GLU A 317 2.16 -22.37 -8.73
N SER A 318 2.70 -23.30 -7.94
CA SER A 318 3.75 -24.20 -8.41
C SER A 318 3.14 -25.07 -9.51
N GLN A 319 3.43 -24.79 -10.78
CA GLN A 319 3.16 -25.75 -11.83
C GLN A 319 4.41 -26.08 -12.64
N SER A 320 4.63 -27.38 -12.67
CA SER A 320 5.58 -28.17 -13.43
C SER A 320 5.45 -27.97 -14.94
N HIS A 321 6.59 -27.94 -15.62
CA HIS A 321 6.83 -28.26 -17.03
C HIS A 321 5.62 -28.26 -17.97
N ASP A 322 5.52 -27.25 -18.85
CA ASP A 322 5.49 -27.52 -20.29
C ASP A 322 5.90 -26.29 -21.13
N ASN A 323 6.50 -26.53 -22.28
CA ASN A 323 7.03 -25.51 -23.18
C ASN A 323 5.91 -24.67 -23.83
N SER A 324 5.81 -23.40 -23.45
CA SER A 324 5.23 -22.33 -24.26
C SER A 324 5.94 -21.04 -23.89
N GLU A 325 6.22 -20.20 -24.89
CA GLU A 325 7.03 -18.96 -24.80
C GLU A 325 6.89 -18.28 -23.43
N GLU A 326 7.99 -18.27 -22.65
CA GLU A 326 8.00 -17.68 -21.32
C GLU A 326 7.60 -16.20 -21.42
N GLU A 327 6.37 -15.86 -21.00
CA GLU A 327 6.00 -14.47 -20.75
C GLU A 327 6.92 -13.94 -19.65
N GLU A 328 7.96 -13.20 -20.03
CA GLU A 328 8.87 -12.55 -19.10
C GLU A 328 8.09 -11.58 -18.19
N ARG A 329 7.94 -11.95 -16.92
CA ARG A 329 7.25 -11.14 -15.91
C ARG A 329 8.23 -10.20 -15.23
N VAL A 330 8.12 -8.90 -15.50
CA VAL A 330 8.88 -7.86 -14.79
C VAL A 330 8.15 -7.50 -13.49
N ILE A 331 8.68 -7.95 -12.35
CA ILE A 331 8.13 -7.66 -11.00
C ILE A 331 9.06 -6.80 -10.13
N SER A 332 10.24 -6.46 -10.64
CA SER A 332 11.32 -5.76 -9.93
C SER A 332 11.48 -4.32 -10.42
N SER A 333 12.42 -3.59 -9.80
CA SER A 333 13.02 -2.39 -10.40
C SER A 333 13.53 -2.69 -11.80
N VAL A 334 13.54 -1.67 -12.67
CA VAL A 334 14.05 -1.77 -14.04
C VAL A 334 15.25 -0.85 -14.19
N ILE A 335 16.35 -1.39 -14.70
CA ILE A 335 17.54 -0.63 -15.07
C ILE A 335 17.73 -0.71 -16.58
N SER A 336 17.89 0.43 -17.24
CA SER A 336 18.18 0.50 -18.66
C SER A 336 19.48 1.23 -18.93
N VAL A 337 20.14 0.81 -20.01
CA VAL A 337 21.41 1.34 -20.48
C VAL A 337 21.28 1.66 -21.95
N SER A 338 21.59 2.90 -22.30
CA SER A 338 21.63 3.35 -23.68
C SER A 338 23.00 3.91 -24.00
N ILE A 339 23.52 3.55 -25.17
CA ILE A 339 24.86 3.92 -25.62
C ILE A 339 24.72 4.60 -26.98
N SER A 340 25.38 5.74 -27.15
CA SER A 340 25.51 6.39 -28.44
C SER A 340 26.96 6.81 -28.68
N SER A 341 27.48 6.51 -29.86
CA SER A 341 28.85 6.79 -30.25
C SER A 341 28.90 7.37 -31.66
N ASN A 342 29.79 8.35 -31.87
CA ASN A 342 30.10 8.88 -33.18
C ASN A 342 31.63 8.88 -33.38
N PRO A 343 32.18 8.05 -34.28
CA PRO A 343 31.49 7.08 -35.14
C PRO A 343 30.89 5.89 -34.34
N PRO A 344 29.88 5.17 -34.85
CA PRO A 344 29.24 4.05 -34.14
C PRO A 344 30.23 2.96 -33.69
N THR A 345 31.29 2.74 -34.46
CA THR A 345 32.34 1.74 -34.21
C THR A 345 33.31 2.11 -33.07
N LEU A 346 33.20 3.32 -32.52
CA LEU A 346 34.06 3.84 -31.45
C LEU A 346 33.84 3.10 -30.13
N TYR A 347 32.58 2.79 -29.79
CA TYR A 347 32.20 2.16 -28.52
C TYR A 347 31.61 0.77 -28.76
N GLU A 348 32.47 -0.26 -28.72
CA GLU A 348 32.08 -1.65 -28.84
C GLU A 348 31.96 -2.28 -27.44
N LEU A 349 30.81 -2.88 -27.14
CA LEU A 349 30.53 -3.47 -25.83
C LEU A 349 31.25 -4.83 -25.67
N GLU A 350 32.01 -5.01 -24.60
CA GLU A 350 32.65 -6.30 -24.28
C GLU A 350 31.83 -7.10 -23.27
N LYS A 351 31.47 -6.46 -22.15
CA LYS A 351 30.77 -7.12 -21.03
C LYS A 351 29.88 -6.11 -20.31
N ILE A 352 28.71 -6.58 -19.86
CA ILE A 352 27.92 -5.90 -18.83
C ILE A 352 27.91 -6.79 -17.59
N THR A 353 28.21 -6.21 -16.43
CA THR A 353 28.08 -6.88 -15.14
C THR A 353 26.94 -6.26 -14.37
N PHE A 354 25.97 -7.08 -14.01
CA PHE A 354 24.85 -6.71 -13.14
C PHE A 354 25.02 -7.43 -11.80
N THR A 355 24.81 -6.72 -10.71
CA THR A 355 24.83 -7.26 -9.36
C THR A 355 23.62 -6.69 -8.63
N LEU A 356 22.63 -7.53 -8.40
CA LEU A 356 21.37 -7.14 -7.77
C LEU A 356 21.46 -7.39 -6.27
N SER A 357 21.00 -6.41 -5.50
CA SER A 357 20.71 -6.61 -4.09
C SER A 357 19.56 -7.62 -3.98
N HIS A 358 19.81 -8.71 -3.26
CA HIS A 358 18.77 -9.70 -2.96
C HIS A 358 18.59 -9.76 -1.45
N ILE A 359 17.34 -9.74 -1.02
CA ILE A 359 17.01 -10.11 0.35
C ILE A 359 17.30 -11.61 0.44
N LYS A 360 18.27 -12.00 1.27
CA LYS A 360 18.53 -13.40 1.62
C LYS A 360 17.35 -13.92 2.46
N GLY A 361 16.22 -14.17 1.81
CA GLY A 361 14.90 -13.97 2.43
C GLY A 361 13.93 -15.15 2.45
N ILE A 362 14.39 -16.40 2.36
CA ILE A 362 13.48 -17.57 2.43
C ILE A 362 13.92 -18.59 3.50
N LYS A 363 15.22 -18.88 3.63
CA LYS A 363 15.70 -19.83 4.65
C LYS A 363 15.56 -19.25 6.07
N ASP A 364 15.97 -18.01 6.28
CA ASP A 364 16.00 -17.40 7.62
C ASP A 364 14.59 -17.18 8.19
N TYR A 365 13.62 -16.81 7.35
CA TYR A 365 12.21 -16.65 7.76
C TYR A 365 11.57 -17.99 8.16
N ASN A 366 11.82 -19.05 7.38
CA ASN A 366 11.31 -20.38 7.70
C ASN A 366 11.91 -20.91 9.01
N ILE A 367 13.21 -20.68 9.23
CA ILE A 367 13.88 -21.03 10.49
C ILE A 367 13.28 -20.24 11.65
N LEU A 368 13.10 -18.91 11.50
CA LEU A 368 12.56 -18.05 12.54
C LEU A 368 11.12 -18.43 12.92
N THR A 369 10.30 -18.78 11.93
CA THR A 369 8.93 -19.25 12.14
C THR A 369 8.91 -20.57 12.91
N ARG A 370 9.79 -21.52 12.58
CA ARG A 370 9.91 -22.79 13.32
C ARG A 370 10.39 -22.61 14.75
N ILE A 371 11.37 -21.74 14.97
CA ILE A 371 11.84 -21.37 16.32
C ILE A 371 10.68 -20.77 17.12
N THR A 372 9.92 -19.86 16.52
CA THR A 372 8.77 -19.21 17.16
C THR A 372 7.71 -20.25 17.56
N GLN A 373 7.34 -21.16 16.64
CA GLN A 373 6.35 -22.21 16.91
C GLN A 373 6.78 -23.12 18.07
N LEU A 374 8.00 -23.66 18.01
CA LEU A 374 8.49 -24.56 19.06
C LEU A 374 8.65 -23.84 20.41
N GLY A 375 9.20 -22.63 20.40
CA GLY A 375 9.39 -21.82 21.61
C GLY A 375 8.06 -21.50 22.29
N ILE A 376 7.07 -21.02 21.53
CA ILE A 376 5.75 -20.70 22.08
C ILE A 376 5.04 -21.94 22.63
N ILE A 377 5.13 -23.10 21.97
CA ILE A 377 4.52 -24.34 22.50
C ILE A 377 5.13 -24.71 23.86
N ILE A 378 6.47 -24.64 23.99
CA ILE A 378 7.17 -24.90 25.25
C ILE A 378 6.75 -23.86 26.30
N SER A 379 6.72 -22.58 25.92
CA SER A 379 6.31 -21.46 26.78
C SER A 379 4.89 -21.64 27.32
N LEU A 380 3.94 -22.02 26.46
CA LEU A 380 2.54 -22.28 26.84
C LEU A 380 2.42 -23.41 27.88
N ILE A 381 3.16 -24.52 27.70
CA ILE A 381 3.18 -25.62 28.67
C ILE A 381 3.73 -25.13 30.02
N CYS A 382 4.85 -24.40 30.00
CA CYS A 382 5.47 -23.84 31.20
C CYS A 382 4.56 -22.85 31.92
N LEU A 383 3.89 -21.95 31.19
CA LEU A 383 2.95 -20.98 31.74
C LEU A 383 1.70 -21.67 32.31
N ALA A 384 1.19 -22.70 31.65
CA ALA A 384 0.06 -23.48 32.16
C ALA A 384 0.38 -24.15 33.50
N ILE A 385 1.56 -24.78 33.61
CA ILE A 385 2.03 -25.34 34.90
C ILE A 385 2.17 -24.24 35.94
N CYS A 386 2.77 -23.10 35.59
CA CYS A 386 2.94 -21.96 36.50
C CYS A 386 1.60 -21.42 37.04
N ILE A 387 0.61 -21.24 36.17
CA ILE A 387 -0.74 -20.81 36.54
C ILE A 387 -1.39 -21.85 37.46
N PHE A 388 -1.28 -23.14 37.12
CA PHE A 388 -1.80 -24.23 37.94
C PHE A 388 -1.19 -24.24 39.34
N THR A 389 0.14 -24.10 39.46
CA THR A 389 0.84 -24.00 40.75
C THR A 389 0.28 -22.87 41.61
N PHE A 390 0.12 -21.67 41.04
CA PHE A 390 -0.39 -20.52 41.80
C PHE A 390 -1.88 -20.61 42.15
N TRP A 391 -2.66 -21.38 41.40
CA TRP A 391 -4.07 -21.62 41.71
C TRP A 391 -4.28 -22.70 42.75
N PHE A 392 -3.53 -23.80 42.64
CA PHE A 392 -3.70 -24.98 43.49
C PHE A 392 -3.20 -24.75 44.92
N PHE A 393 -2.05 -24.09 45.07
CA PHE A 393 -1.47 -23.85 46.39
C PHE A 393 -1.98 -22.53 46.99
N SER A 394 -3.16 -22.61 47.64
CA SER A 394 -3.78 -21.48 48.35
C SER A 394 -2.87 -20.89 49.44
N GLU A 395 -2.02 -21.72 50.08
CA GLU A 395 -1.05 -21.29 51.10
C GLU A 395 0.04 -20.35 50.57
N ILE A 396 0.32 -20.36 49.26
CA ILE A 396 1.34 -19.51 48.62
C ILE A 396 0.73 -18.19 48.12
N GLN A 397 -0.57 -17.97 48.31
CA GLN A 397 -1.25 -16.76 47.86
C GLN A 397 -0.77 -15.52 48.63
N SER A 398 -0.24 -14.57 47.88
CA SER A 398 0.27 -13.29 48.33
C SER A 398 0.00 -12.26 47.25
N THR A 399 0.05 -10.97 47.58
CA THR A 399 -0.10 -9.90 46.58
C THR A 399 0.86 -10.09 45.40
N ARG A 400 2.09 -10.55 45.66
CA ARG A 400 3.10 -10.86 44.64
C ARG A 400 2.66 -11.99 43.71
N THR A 401 2.23 -13.12 44.27
CA THR A 401 1.81 -14.27 43.46
C THR A 401 0.51 -14.02 42.72
N THR A 402 -0.34 -13.10 43.19
CA THR A 402 -1.47 -12.60 42.41
C THR A 402 -1.04 -11.79 41.19
N ILE A 403 -0.06 -10.88 41.34
CA ILE A 403 0.52 -10.12 40.21
C ILE A 403 1.13 -11.08 39.19
N HIS A 404 1.94 -12.05 39.65
CA HIS A 404 2.53 -13.08 38.79
C HIS A 404 1.47 -13.93 38.09
N LYS A 405 0.41 -14.34 38.78
CA LYS A 405 -0.71 -15.06 38.18
C LYS A 405 -1.33 -14.27 37.02
N ASN A 406 -1.66 -13.00 37.23
CA ASN A 406 -2.26 -12.18 36.17
C ASN A 406 -1.30 -11.94 35.01
N LEU A 407 -0.01 -11.75 35.28
CA LEU A 407 1.01 -11.64 34.23
C LEU A 407 1.09 -12.93 33.39
N CYS A 408 1.20 -14.10 34.04
CA CYS A 408 1.23 -15.39 33.36
C CYS A 408 -0.05 -15.66 32.56
N CYS A 409 -1.23 -15.32 33.09
CA CYS A 409 -2.49 -15.48 32.36
C CYS A 409 -2.56 -14.62 31.10
N ASN A 410 -2.14 -13.35 31.16
CA ASN A 410 -2.15 -12.46 29.99
C ASN A 410 -1.14 -12.92 28.93
N LEU A 411 0.07 -13.34 29.33
CA LEU A 411 1.06 -13.89 28.41
C LEU A 411 0.58 -15.20 27.78
N PHE A 412 -0.03 -16.09 28.55
CA PHE A 412 -0.60 -17.34 28.04
C PHE A 412 -1.68 -17.07 26.98
N LEU A 413 -2.61 -16.15 27.25
CA LEU A 413 -3.66 -15.78 26.29
C LEU A 413 -3.08 -15.09 25.05
N ALA A 414 -2.11 -14.19 25.21
CA ALA A 414 -1.44 -13.54 24.08
C ALA A 414 -0.73 -14.56 23.17
N GLU A 415 0.08 -15.45 23.76
CA GLU A 415 0.82 -16.49 23.05
C GLU A 415 -0.10 -17.50 22.36
N LEU A 416 -1.20 -17.89 23.01
CA LEU A 416 -2.20 -18.79 22.45
C LEU A 416 -2.90 -18.17 21.24
N VAL A 417 -3.37 -16.92 21.37
CA VAL A 417 -4.00 -16.20 20.26
C VAL A 417 -2.99 -15.97 19.12
N PHE A 418 -1.71 -15.75 19.45
CA PHE A 418 -0.67 -15.54 18.45
C PHE A 418 -0.42 -16.83 17.64
N LEU A 419 -0.30 -17.97 18.33
CA LEU A 419 -0.06 -19.28 17.72
C LEU A 419 -1.21 -19.72 16.80
N VAL A 420 -2.45 -19.51 17.23
CA VAL A 420 -3.66 -19.95 16.49
C VAL A 420 -4.06 -18.94 15.41
N GLY A 421 -3.93 -17.63 15.69
CA GLY A 421 -4.60 -16.58 14.92
C GLY A 421 -3.75 -15.89 13.85
N ILE A 422 -2.42 -15.84 13.98
CA ILE A 422 -1.60 -14.93 13.16
C ILE A 422 -1.71 -15.18 11.64
N ASN A 423 -1.94 -16.43 11.23
CA ASN A 423 -1.98 -16.86 9.82
C ASN A 423 -3.41 -17.10 9.28
N THR A 424 -4.45 -16.74 10.04
CA THR A 424 -5.86 -16.96 9.66
C THR A 424 -6.44 -15.76 8.90
N ASN A 425 -5.91 -15.48 7.71
CA ASN A 425 -6.19 -14.27 6.93
C ASN A 425 -7.38 -14.37 5.95
N THR A 426 -8.15 -15.47 5.96
CA THR A 426 -9.28 -15.66 5.02
C THR A 426 -10.43 -14.70 5.27
N ASN A 427 -10.72 -14.41 6.54
CA ASN A 427 -11.83 -13.54 6.94
C ASN A 427 -11.28 -12.25 7.55
N LYS A 428 -11.45 -11.12 6.86
CA LYS A 428 -10.97 -9.80 7.31
C LYS A 428 -11.50 -9.42 8.70
N LEU A 429 -12.76 -9.74 9.00
CA LEU A 429 -13.37 -9.51 10.31
C LEU A 429 -12.67 -10.32 11.41
N PHE A 430 -12.44 -11.61 11.17
CA PHE A 430 -11.76 -12.50 12.10
C PHE A 430 -10.32 -12.03 12.38
N CYS A 431 -9.61 -11.67 11.32
CA CYS A 431 -8.24 -11.17 11.37
C CYS A 431 -8.13 -9.86 12.18
N SER A 432 -9.10 -8.96 12.02
CA SER A 432 -9.20 -7.72 12.78
C SER A 432 -9.47 -7.97 14.28
N ILE A 433 -10.34 -8.92 14.62
CA ILE A 433 -10.61 -9.32 16.00
C ILE A 433 -9.35 -9.93 16.65
N ILE A 434 -8.65 -10.83 15.95
CA ILE A 434 -7.39 -11.42 16.43
C ILE A 434 -6.35 -10.33 16.69
N ALA A 435 -6.17 -9.40 15.75
CA ALA A 435 -5.25 -8.27 15.93
C ALA A 435 -5.64 -7.41 17.15
N GLY A 436 -6.94 -7.17 17.37
CA GLY A 436 -7.47 -6.47 18.54
C GLY A 436 -7.18 -7.18 19.86
N LEU A 437 -7.44 -8.48 19.92
CA LEU A 437 -7.18 -9.32 21.10
C LEU A 437 -5.69 -9.34 21.43
N LEU A 438 -4.83 -9.54 20.44
CA LEU A 438 -3.39 -9.54 20.69
C LEU A 438 -2.88 -8.17 21.15
N HIS A 439 -3.36 -7.07 20.54
CA HIS A 439 -3.04 -5.71 20.96
C HIS A 439 -3.37 -5.51 22.45
N TYR A 440 -4.56 -5.95 22.87
CA TYR A 440 -5.00 -5.87 24.26
C TYR A 440 -4.16 -6.74 25.20
N PHE A 441 -3.99 -8.03 24.90
CA PHE A 441 -3.29 -8.95 25.82
C PHE A 441 -1.81 -8.61 26.00
N PHE A 442 -1.12 -8.17 24.94
CA PHE A 442 0.27 -7.72 25.08
C PHE A 442 0.38 -6.43 25.91
N LEU A 443 -0.50 -5.44 25.68
CA LEU A 443 -0.51 -4.22 26.51
C LEU A 443 -0.88 -4.52 27.97
N ALA A 444 -1.81 -5.45 28.21
CA ALA A 444 -2.13 -5.91 29.56
C ALA A 444 -0.94 -6.60 30.22
N ALA A 445 -0.21 -7.46 29.49
CA ALA A 445 1.02 -8.06 29.98
C ALA A 445 2.04 -6.98 30.37
N PHE A 446 2.27 -5.96 29.53
CA PHE A 446 3.15 -4.84 29.87
C PHE A 446 2.68 -4.06 31.10
N ALA A 447 1.38 -3.79 31.23
CA ALA A 447 0.83 -3.10 32.40
C ALA A 447 1.08 -3.91 33.70
N TRP A 448 0.91 -5.24 33.66
CA TRP A 448 1.24 -6.10 34.79
C TRP A 448 2.74 -6.21 35.08
N MET A 449 3.61 -6.19 34.05
CA MET A 449 5.07 -6.07 34.24
C MET A 449 5.43 -4.74 34.91
N CYS A 450 4.77 -3.63 34.54
CA CYS A 450 4.94 -2.33 35.17
C CYS A 450 4.52 -2.34 36.65
N ILE A 451 3.35 -2.90 36.94
CA ILE A 451 2.85 -3.08 38.31
C ILE A 451 3.86 -3.90 39.12
N GLU A 452 4.41 -4.98 38.56
CA GLU A 452 5.42 -5.78 39.25
C GLU A 452 6.71 -4.99 39.49
N GLY A 453 7.18 -4.19 38.52
CA GLY A 453 8.32 -3.28 38.69
C GLY A 453 8.12 -2.26 39.82
N ILE A 454 6.94 -1.62 39.87
CA ILE A 454 6.57 -0.67 40.92
C ILE A 454 6.45 -1.39 42.28
N HIS A 455 5.83 -2.56 42.30
CA HIS A 455 5.66 -3.36 43.52
C HIS A 455 7.00 -3.80 44.11
N LEU A 456 7.93 -4.28 43.26
CA LEU A 456 9.31 -4.59 43.64
C LEU A 456 10.04 -3.36 44.17
N TYR A 457 9.90 -2.21 43.50
CA TYR A 457 10.48 -0.94 43.95
C TYR A 457 9.98 -0.54 45.34
N LEU A 458 8.67 -0.59 45.58
CA LEU A 458 8.07 -0.23 46.88
C LEU A 458 8.54 -1.16 48.01
N ILE A 459 8.62 -2.47 47.76
CA ILE A 459 9.15 -3.45 48.72
C ILE A 459 10.62 -3.12 49.06
N VAL A 460 11.44 -2.82 48.05
CA VAL A 460 12.86 -2.53 48.23
C VAL A 460 13.07 -1.19 48.95
N VAL A 461 12.25 -0.17 48.69
CA VAL A 461 12.30 1.12 49.41
C VAL A 461 11.80 1.00 50.84
N GLY A 462 10.95 0.01 51.15
CA GLY A 462 10.49 -0.28 52.51
C GLY A 462 9.29 0.59 52.94
N VAL A 463 8.49 1.06 51.99
CA VAL A 463 7.29 1.86 52.29
C VAL A 463 6.17 0.93 52.78
N ILE A 464 5.63 1.21 53.96
CA ILE A 464 4.47 0.49 54.51
C ILE A 464 3.21 1.12 53.91
N TYR A 465 2.50 0.37 53.08
CA TYR A 465 1.25 0.80 52.43
C TYR A 465 0.08 -0.12 52.78
N ASN A 466 -1.15 0.38 52.63
CA ASN A 466 -2.36 -0.42 52.83
C ASN A 466 -2.52 -1.44 51.68
N LYS A 467 -2.38 -2.74 51.99
CA LYS A 467 -2.40 -3.84 51.02
C LYS A 467 -3.71 -3.92 50.22
N GLY A 468 -4.85 -3.68 50.86
CA GLY A 468 -6.17 -3.83 50.21
C GLY A 468 -6.46 -2.74 49.17
N PHE A 469 -6.14 -1.49 49.50
CA PHE A 469 -6.31 -0.34 48.60
C PHE A 469 -5.43 -0.48 47.35
N LEU A 470 -4.17 -0.87 47.54
CA LEU A 470 -3.24 -1.04 46.43
C LEU A 470 -3.66 -2.19 45.49
N HIS A 471 -4.21 -3.28 46.03
CA HIS A 471 -4.65 -4.42 45.25
C HIS A 471 -5.78 -4.06 44.28
N LYS A 472 -6.80 -3.32 44.75
CA LYS A 472 -7.91 -2.86 43.89
C LYS A 472 -7.40 -1.94 42.77
N ASN A 473 -6.49 -1.03 43.08
CA ASN A 473 -5.93 -0.09 42.11
C ASN A 473 -5.05 -0.79 41.06
N PHE A 474 -4.34 -1.85 41.42
CA PHE A 474 -3.57 -2.66 40.46
C PHE A 474 -4.45 -3.32 39.41
N TYR A 475 -5.61 -3.87 39.79
CA TYR A 475 -6.54 -4.46 38.83
C TYR A 475 -7.14 -3.41 37.88
N ILE A 476 -7.48 -2.24 38.41
CA ILE A 476 -7.98 -1.13 37.60
C ILE A 476 -6.89 -0.73 36.59
N PHE A 477 -5.67 -0.43 37.05
CA PHE A 477 -4.60 -0.03 36.14
C PHE A 477 -4.22 -1.12 35.13
N GLY A 478 -4.06 -2.37 35.58
CA GLY A 478 -3.57 -3.48 34.76
C GLY A 478 -4.49 -3.89 33.61
N TYR A 479 -5.80 -3.70 33.74
CA TYR A 479 -6.78 -4.06 32.70
C TYR A 479 -7.46 -2.87 32.05
N LEU A 480 -7.75 -1.79 32.79
CA LEU A 480 -8.41 -0.62 32.24
C LEU A 480 -7.48 0.18 31.32
N SER A 481 -6.20 0.35 31.69
CA SER A 481 -5.27 1.14 30.87
C SER A 481 -5.10 0.55 29.46
N PRO A 482 -4.84 -0.77 29.28
CA PRO A 482 -4.85 -1.39 27.95
C PRO A 482 -6.19 -1.27 27.22
N ALA A 483 -7.31 -1.45 27.92
CA ALA A 483 -8.64 -1.35 27.31
C ALA A 483 -8.92 0.05 26.73
N VAL A 484 -8.52 1.10 27.44
CA VAL A 484 -8.65 2.49 26.98
C VAL A 484 -7.81 2.74 25.73
N VAL A 485 -6.54 2.30 25.73
CA VAL A 485 -5.63 2.48 24.57
C VAL A 485 -6.18 1.75 23.34
N VAL A 486 -6.58 0.49 23.49
CA VAL A 486 -7.12 -0.31 22.38
C VAL A 486 -8.47 0.23 21.92
N GLY A 487 -9.35 0.63 22.85
CA GLY A 487 -10.65 1.20 22.52
C GLY A 487 -10.53 2.51 21.72
N PHE A 488 -9.64 3.41 22.16
CA PHE A 488 -9.34 4.65 21.43
C PHE A 488 -8.76 4.35 20.04
N SER A 489 -7.79 3.43 19.96
CA SER A 489 -7.15 3.02 18.70
C SER A 489 -8.15 2.39 17.72
N ALA A 490 -9.05 1.54 18.22
CA ALA A 490 -10.12 0.94 17.42
C ALA A 490 -11.14 1.98 16.93
N SER A 491 -11.50 2.95 17.77
CA SER A 491 -12.44 4.01 17.39
C SER A 491 -11.92 4.91 16.25
N LEU A 492 -10.62 5.21 16.25
CA LEU A 492 -9.99 6.05 15.21
C LEU A 492 -9.57 5.25 13.97
N GLY A 493 -9.33 3.95 14.11
CA GLY A 493 -8.54 3.19 13.14
C GLY A 493 -8.92 1.73 12.97
N TYR A 494 -10.19 1.35 13.13
CA TYR A 494 -10.65 -0.05 12.99
C TYR A 494 -10.20 -0.74 11.69
N ARG A 495 -10.02 0.03 10.59
CA ARG A 495 -9.56 -0.49 9.29
C ARG A 495 -8.09 -0.92 9.27
N TYR A 496 -7.29 -0.45 10.22
CA TYR A 496 -5.86 -0.75 10.35
C TYR A 496 -5.57 -1.95 11.26
N TYR A 497 -6.61 -2.58 11.83
CA TYR A 497 -6.50 -3.85 12.52
C TYR A 497 -6.60 -5.02 11.53
N GLY A 498 -5.47 -5.71 11.31
CA GLY A 498 -5.33 -6.81 10.37
C GLY A 498 -4.80 -6.35 9.01
N THR A 499 -3.82 -7.07 8.48
CA THR A 499 -3.26 -6.85 7.13
C THR A 499 -3.62 -8.02 6.21
N THR A 500 -3.35 -7.89 4.91
CA THR A 500 -3.56 -8.98 3.94
C THR A 500 -2.59 -10.15 4.15
N LYS A 501 -1.44 -9.92 4.80
CA LYS A 501 -0.40 -10.92 5.02
C LYS A 501 -0.49 -11.59 6.40
N VAL A 502 -0.78 -10.81 7.44
CA VAL A 502 -0.81 -11.27 8.84
C VAL A 502 -1.89 -10.56 9.65
N CYS A 503 -2.46 -11.27 10.62
CA CYS A 503 -3.47 -10.73 11.53
C CYS A 503 -2.86 -9.93 12.69
N TRP A 504 -2.24 -8.80 12.32
CA TRP A 504 -1.61 -7.84 13.21
C TRP A 504 -1.91 -6.39 12.80
N LEU A 505 -1.52 -5.41 13.62
CA LEU A 505 -1.65 -3.99 13.32
C LEU A 505 -0.89 -3.61 12.04
N SER A 506 -1.52 -2.81 11.18
CA SER A 506 -0.87 -2.23 10.00
C SER A 506 0.22 -1.22 10.39
N THR A 507 1.31 -1.20 9.63
CA THR A 507 2.36 -0.17 9.72
C THR A 507 2.04 1.08 8.89
N GLU A 508 0.97 1.05 8.11
CA GLU A 508 0.50 2.20 7.35
C GLU A 508 0.06 3.33 8.27
N ASN A 509 0.31 4.58 7.84
CA ASN A 509 -0.06 5.80 8.56
C ASN A 509 0.42 5.85 10.03
N ASN A 510 1.54 5.20 10.35
CA ASN A 510 2.10 5.13 11.70
C ASN A 510 1.15 4.53 12.76
N PHE A 511 0.12 3.76 12.35
CA PHE A 511 -0.87 3.21 13.28
C PHE A 511 -0.26 2.27 14.34
N ILE A 512 0.83 1.58 13.99
CA ILE A 512 1.61 0.72 14.90
C ILE A 512 2.12 1.46 16.16
N TRP A 513 2.26 2.79 16.12
CA TRP A 513 2.66 3.59 17.29
C TRP A 513 1.63 3.59 18.42
N SER A 514 0.37 3.24 18.14
CA SER A 514 -0.64 3.01 19.19
C SER A 514 -0.23 1.90 20.15
N PHE A 515 0.54 0.92 19.68
CA PHE A 515 1.11 -0.16 20.49
C PHE A 515 2.52 0.19 20.98
N ILE A 516 3.40 0.61 20.07
CA ILE A 516 4.82 0.83 20.37
C ILE A 516 5.03 1.96 21.37
N GLY A 517 4.26 3.06 21.27
CA GLY A 517 4.41 4.22 22.16
C GLY A 517 4.21 3.86 23.64
N PRO A 518 3.03 3.33 24.02
CA PRO A 518 2.78 2.87 25.39
C PRO A 518 3.76 1.78 25.86
N ALA A 519 4.13 0.83 24.99
CA ALA A 519 5.09 -0.22 25.33
C ALA A 519 6.47 0.36 25.64
N CYS A 520 6.99 1.29 24.84
CA CYS A 520 8.27 1.96 25.08
C CYS A 520 8.27 2.75 26.39
N LEU A 521 7.19 3.46 26.71
CA LEU A 521 7.05 4.18 27.97
C LEU A 521 7.12 3.23 29.17
N ILE A 522 6.41 2.10 29.11
CA ILE A 522 6.40 1.10 30.18
C ILE A 522 7.79 0.44 30.33
N ILE A 523 8.43 0.06 29.22
CA ILE A 523 9.78 -0.52 29.23
C ILE A 523 10.77 0.46 29.85
N LEU A 524 10.68 1.75 29.53
CA LEU A 524 11.53 2.78 30.12
C LEU A 524 11.35 2.86 31.65
N VAL A 525 10.11 2.88 32.14
CA VAL A 525 9.82 2.88 33.58
C VAL A 525 10.38 1.63 34.25
N ASN A 526 10.22 0.46 33.64
CA ASN A 526 10.75 -0.81 34.16
C ASN A 526 12.28 -0.83 34.19
N LEU A 527 12.96 -0.26 33.19
CA LEU A 527 14.41 -0.13 33.17
C LEU A 527 14.93 0.78 34.29
N LEU A 528 14.26 1.90 34.55
CA LEU A 528 14.60 2.80 35.65
C LEU A 528 14.41 2.12 37.00
N ALA A 529 13.28 1.41 37.19
CA ALA A 529 13.03 0.63 38.39
C ALA A 529 14.07 -0.49 38.57
N PHE A 530 14.41 -1.22 37.50
CA PHE A 530 15.44 -2.26 37.51
C PHE A 530 16.80 -1.70 37.91
N GLY A 531 17.25 -0.60 37.28
CA GLY A 531 18.52 0.05 37.61
C GLY A 531 18.59 0.49 39.07
N PHE A 532 17.51 1.07 39.60
CA PHE A 532 17.43 1.46 41.01
C PHE A 532 17.48 0.25 41.96
N ILE A 533 16.72 -0.82 41.67
CA ILE A 533 16.70 -2.04 42.48
C ILE A 533 18.10 -2.66 42.51
N ILE A 534 18.75 -2.81 41.35
CA ILE A 534 20.11 -3.36 41.26
C ILE A 534 21.11 -2.48 42.02
N TYR A 535 21.04 -1.16 41.87
CA TYR A 535 21.89 -0.22 42.62
C TYR A 535 21.74 -0.40 44.14
N LYS A 536 20.51 -0.45 44.64
CA LYS A 536 20.26 -0.60 46.08
C LYS A 536 20.67 -1.99 46.60
N VAL A 537 20.42 -3.06 45.83
CA VAL A 537 20.84 -4.44 46.17
C VAL A 537 22.37 -4.55 46.20
N PHE A 538 23.05 -3.95 45.23
CA PHE A 538 24.51 -3.95 45.17
C PHE A 538 25.12 -3.16 46.34
N ARG A 539 24.60 -1.96 46.62
CA ARG A 539 25.00 -1.15 47.79
C ARG A 539 24.79 -1.87 49.11
N HIS A 540 23.66 -2.57 49.27
CA HIS A 540 23.38 -3.35 50.47
C HIS A 540 24.36 -4.53 50.60
N THR A 541 24.66 -5.23 49.50
CA THR A 541 25.59 -6.36 49.51
C THR A 541 27.03 -5.92 49.79
N ALA A 542 27.44 -4.75 49.30
CA ALA A 542 28.76 -4.17 49.56
C ALA A 542 28.96 -3.73 51.03
N GLY A 543 27.88 -3.51 51.79
CA GLY A 543 27.93 -3.13 53.22
C GLY A 543 28.03 -4.31 54.20
N VAL A 544 27.87 -5.55 53.74
CA VAL A 544 27.90 -6.75 54.60
C VAL A 544 29.36 -7.27 54.70
N LYS A 545 29.84 -7.51 55.93
CA LYS A 545 31.23 -7.90 56.28
C LYS A 545 31.77 -9.08 55.45
N PRO A 546 33.09 -9.13 55.16
CA PRO A 546 33.73 -10.06 54.21
C PRO A 546 33.98 -11.45 54.86
N GLY A 547 32.91 -12.17 55.22
CA GLY A 547 33.00 -13.50 55.85
C GLY A 547 32.62 -14.67 54.95
N VAL A 548 32.16 -14.42 53.72
CA VAL A 548 31.70 -15.45 52.76
C VAL A 548 32.35 -15.20 51.41
N SER A 549 32.74 -16.27 50.71
CA SER A 549 33.34 -16.24 49.37
C SER A 549 32.64 -15.23 48.46
N CYS A 550 33.37 -14.19 48.04
CA CYS A 550 32.90 -13.12 47.14
C CYS A 550 32.14 -13.67 45.92
N TYR A 551 32.54 -14.85 45.45
CA TYR A 551 31.96 -15.56 44.31
C TYR A 551 30.50 -16.02 44.53
N GLU A 552 30.14 -16.51 45.73
CA GLU A 552 28.78 -17.02 45.99
C GLU A 552 27.73 -15.90 46.04
N ASN A 553 28.10 -14.75 46.63
CA ASN A 553 27.24 -13.57 46.66
C ASN A 553 27.04 -12.96 45.27
N ILE A 554 28.10 -12.89 44.46
CA ILE A 554 28.02 -12.41 43.07
C ILE A 554 27.13 -13.34 42.24
N ARG A 555 27.27 -14.66 42.37
CA ARG A 555 26.43 -15.65 41.65
C ARG A 555 24.96 -15.54 42.02
N SER A 556 24.63 -15.36 43.30
CA SER A 556 23.26 -15.18 43.76
C SER A 556 22.65 -13.86 43.24
N CYS A 557 23.43 -12.78 43.24
CA CYS A 557 23.03 -11.49 42.69
C CYS A 557 22.81 -11.54 41.17
N ALA A 558 23.71 -12.17 40.42
CA ALA A 558 23.59 -12.36 38.99
C ALA A 558 22.34 -13.18 38.63
N ARG A 559 22.05 -14.25 39.39
CA ARG A 559 20.83 -15.04 39.23
C ARG A 559 19.57 -14.21 39.49
N GLY A 560 19.57 -13.36 40.52
CA GLY A 560 18.46 -12.45 40.81
C GLY A 560 18.25 -11.39 39.73
N ALA A 561 19.34 -10.79 39.24
CA ALA A 561 19.29 -9.82 38.14
C ALA A 561 18.76 -10.44 36.84
N LEU A 562 19.21 -11.66 36.51
CA LEU A 562 18.73 -12.40 35.35
C LEU A 562 17.24 -12.74 35.45
N ALA A 563 16.77 -13.15 36.63
CA ALA A 563 15.35 -13.39 36.87
C ALA A 563 14.51 -12.13 36.66
N LEU A 564 14.97 -10.99 37.18
CA LEU A 564 14.29 -9.70 37.05
C LEU A 564 14.25 -9.19 35.60
N LEU A 565 15.30 -9.44 34.80
CA LEU A 565 15.36 -9.10 33.38
C LEU A 565 14.16 -9.67 32.60
N PHE A 566 13.90 -10.97 32.75
CA PHE A 566 12.80 -11.65 32.07
C PHE A 566 11.42 -11.33 32.68
N LEU A 567 11.37 -11.15 34.00
CA LEU A 567 10.12 -10.82 34.71
C LEU A 567 9.59 -9.43 34.36
N LEU A 568 10.49 -8.44 34.21
CA LEU A 568 10.13 -7.05 33.90
C LEU A 568 9.97 -6.77 32.40
N GLY A 569 10.19 -7.77 31.54
CA GLY A 569 10.01 -7.67 30.10
C GLY A 569 11.04 -6.81 29.38
N THR A 570 12.24 -6.63 29.93
CA THR A 570 13.27 -5.80 29.29
C THR A 570 13.78 -6.41 27.97
N THR A 571 13.53 -7.70 27.72
CA THR A 571 13.81 -8.38 26.44
C THR A 571 13.06 -7.78 25.26
N TRP A 572 11.97 -7.07 25.49
CA TRP A 572 11.19 -6.39 24.46
C TRP A 572 11.93 -5.21 23.81
N ILE A 573 13.03 -4.74 24.40
CA ILE A 573 13.94 -3.76 23.77
C ILE A 573 14.45 -4.28 22.42
N PHE A 574 14.72 -5.59 22.29
CA PHE A 574 15.12 -6.17 21.01
C PHE A 574 14.02 -6.05 19.94
N GLY A 575 12.75 -6.05 20.35
CA GLY A 575 11.62 -5.83 19.44
C GLY A 575 11.57 -4.40 18.92
N VAL A 576 11.73 -3.42 19.81
CA VAL A 576 11.84 -2.00 19.42
C VAL A 576 13.04 -1.79 18.51
N LEU A 577 14.20 -2.36 18.85
CA LEU A 577 15.41 -2.27 18.03
C LEU A 577 15.22 -2.90 16.65
N HIS A 578 14.51 -4.01 16.56
CA HIS A 578 14.17 -4.64 15.28
C HIS A 578 13.28 -3.76 14.41
N VAL A 579 12.28 -3.09 14.99
CA VAL A 579 11.43 -2.13 14.25
C VAL A 579 12.24 -0.94 13.72
N VAL A 580 13.24 -0.47 14.46
CA VAL A 580 14.07 0.69 14.06
C VAL A 580 15.15 0.32 13.03
N HIS A 581 15.87 -0.79 13.23
CA HIS A 581 17.06 -1.12 12.43
C HIS A 581 16.88 -2.29 11.45
N ALA A 582 15.71 -2.94 11.41
CA ALA A 582 15.32 -4.00 10.47
C ALA A 582 16.42 -5.05 10.20
N SER A 583 17.19 -5.43 11.23
CA SER A 583 18.34 -6.33 11.09
C SER A 583 17.96 -7.79 11.39
N VAL A 584 18.54 -8.73 10.64
CA VAL A 584 18.35 -10.18 10.84
C VAL A 584 18.78 -10.60 12.26
N VAL A 585 19.90 -10.06 12.75
CA VAL A 585 20.39 -10.36 14.11
C VAL A 585 19.36 -9.92 15.16
N THR A 586 18.80 -8.72 15.00
CA THR A 586 17.78 -8.19 15.91
C THR A 586 16.49 -9.01 15.88
N ALA A 587 16.13 -9.58 14.71
CA ALA A 587 14.99 -10.48 14.58
C ALA A 587 15.20 -11.78 15.37
N TYR A 588 16.36 -12.43 15.23
CA TYR A 588 16.69 -13.65 15.99
C TYR A 588 16.71 -13.40 17.50
N LEU A 589 17.36 -12.33 17.95
CA LEU A 589 17.41 -11.98 19.37
C LEU A 589 16.02 -11.72 19.95
N PHE A 590 15.17 -10.99 19.22
CA PHE A 590 13.80 -10.72 19.62
C PHE A 590 12.96 -12.01 19.67
N THR A 591 12.99 -12.82 18.62
CA THR A 591 12.21 -14.05 18.53
C THR A 591 12.61 -15.06 19.59
N VAL A 592 13.90 -15.34 19.78
CA VAL A 592 14.34 -16.31 20.79
C VAL A 592 14.00 -15.83 22.20
N SER A 593 14.25 -14.55 22.50
CA SER A 593 13.99 -14.02 23.85
C SER A 593 12.51 -14.03 24.21
N ASN A 594 11.61 -13.75 23.26
CA ASN A 594 10.17 -13.68 23.51
C ASN A 594 9.47 -15.03 23.39
N ALA A 595 9.86 -15.88 22.43
CA ALA A 595 9.25 -17.21 22.28
C ALA A 595 9.49 -18.09 23.51
N PHE A 596 10.59 -17.89 24.24
CA PHE A 596 10.91 -18.62 25.46
C PHE A 596 10.65 -17.82 26.76
N GLN A 597 10.00 -16.65 26.68
CA GLN A 597 9.81 -15.79 27.85
C GLN A 597 9.04 -16.51 28.97
N GLY A 598 7.94 -17.21 28.65
CA GLY A 598 7.17 -17.96 29.63
C GLY A 598 7.93 -19.14 30.24
N MET A 599 8.82 -19.79 29.48
CA MET A 599 9.73 -20.82 30.01
C MET A 599 10.68 -20.24 31.06
N PHE A 600 11.29 -19.08 30.80
CA PHE A 600 12.16 -18.42 31.78
C PHE A 600 11.39 -18.00 33.03
N ILE A 601 10.17 -17.46 32.87
CA ILE A 601 9.29 -17.11 33.99
C ILE A 601 9.01 -18.34 34.86
N PHE A 602 8.63 -19.48 34.27
CA PHE A 602 8.40 -20.72 35.01
C PHE A 602 9.65 -21.20 35.76
N LEU A 603 10.82 -21.17 35.10
CA LEU A 603 12.08 -21.59 35.70
C LEU A 603 12.43 -20.75 36.93
N PHE A 604 12.29 -19.42 36.85
CA PHE A 604 12.62 -18.54 37.96
C PHE A 604 11.55 -18.51 39.06
N LEU A 605 10.27 -18.46 38.68
CA LEU A 605 9.17 -18.32 39.64
C LEU A 605 8.80 -19.63 40.32
N CYS A 606 8.80 -20.76 39.59
CA CYS A 606 8.39 -22.06 40.13
C CYS A 606 9.60 -22.92 40.49
N VAL A 607 10.49 -23.19 39.53
CA VAL A 607 11.56 -24.20 39.72
C VAL A 607 12.64 -23.71 40.68
N LEU A 608 13.09 -22.46 40.58
CA LEU A 608 14.17 -21.90 41.41
C LEU A 608 13.68 -21.26 42.72
N SER A 609 12.37 -21.15 42.92
CA SER A 609 11.78 -20.56 44.11
C SER A 609 11.73 -21.57 45.26
N ARG A 610 12.57 -21.36 46.28
CA ARG A 610 12.64 -22.23 47.47
C ARG A 610 11.29 -22.47 48.13
N LYS A 611 10.45 -21.43 48.24
CA LYS A 611 9.11 -21.55 48.83
C LYS A 611 8.24 -22.57 48.09
N ILE A 612 8.31 -22.56 46.76
CA ILE A 612 7.51 -23.46 45.93
C ILE A 612 8.12 -24.86 45.94
N GLN A 613 9.45 -24.98 45.94
CA GLN A 613 10.13 -26.27 46.12
C GLN A 613 9.74 -26.96 47.43
N GLU A 614 9.63 -26.21 48.54
CA GLU A 614 9.21 -26.74 49.83
C GLU A 614 7.77 -27.25 49.81
N GLU A 615 6.84 -26.52 49.17
CA GLU A 615 5.45 -26.98 49.06
C GLU A 615 5.30 -28.18 48.11
N TYR A 616 6.02 -28.20 46.98
CA TYR A 616 6.10 -29.40 46.14
C TYR A 616 6.65 -30.59 46.93
N TYR A 617 7.72 -30.39 47.71
CA TYR A 617 8.30 -31.44 48.54
C TYR A 617 7.30 -31.94 49.60
N ARG A 618 6.54 -31.05 50.25
CA ARG A 618 5.46 -31.45 51.19
C ARG A 618 4.37 -32.25 50.49
N LEU A 619 3.94 -31.82 49.30
CA LEU A 619 2.97 -32.55 48.50
C LEU A 619 3.48 -33.97 48.18
N PHE A 620 4.70 -34.09 47.64
CA PHE A 620 5.29 -35.39 47.30
C PHE A 620 5.57 -36.27 48.52
N LYS A 621 5.86 -35.69 49.68
CA LYS A 621 6.03 -36.43 50.94
C LYS A 621 4.70 -36.92 51.52
N ASN A 622 3.61 -36.20 51.27
CA ASN A 622 2.27 -36.53 51.76
C ASN A 622 1.45 -37.42 50.80
N VAL A 623 1.95 -37.67 49.58
CA VAL A 623 1.43 -38.73 48.72
C VAL A 623 1.91 -40.07 49.30
N PRO A 624 1.03 -40.96 49.80
CA PRO A 624 1.44 -42.27 50.30
C PRO A 624 2.14 -43.04 49.18
N CYS A 625 3.17 -43.80 49.55
CA CYS A 625 4.04 -44.63 48.72
C CYS A 625 3.37 -45.45 47.58
N CYS A 626 2.88 -44.81 46.52
CA CYS A 626 2.39 -45.49 45.32
C CYS A 626 3.47 -45.73 44.26
N PHE A 627 4.72 -45.29 44.50
CA PHE A 627 5.88 -45.59 43.64
C PHE A 627 6.72 -46.79 44.11
N GLY A 628 6.26 -47.55 45.12
CA GLY A 628 6.93 -48.75 45.62
C GLY A 628 6.84 -50.00 44.73
N CYS A 629 6.17 -49.93 43.57
CA CYS A 629 5.96 -51.10 42.68
C CYS A 629 6.84 -51.10 41.42
N LEU A 630 7.85 -50.21 41.34
CA LEU A 630 8.79 -50.12 40.22
C LEU A 630 10.24 -50.11 40.72
N ARG A 631 10.56 -51.06 41.62
CA ARG A 631 11.93 -51.46 41.92
C ARG A 631 12.11 -52.94 41.66
#